data_AF-A0A816FXT7-F1
#
_entry.id   AF-A0A816FXT7-F1
#
_cell.length_a   1.000
_cell.length_b   1.000
_cell.length_c   1.000
_cell.angle_alpha   90.00
_cell.angle_beta   90.00
_cell.angle_gamma   90.00
#
_symmetry.space_group_name_H-M   'P 1'
#
loop_
_entity.id
_entity.type
_entity.pdbx_description
1 polymer ?
#
loop_
_entity_poly.entity_id
_entity_poly.type
_entity_poly.pdbx_seq_one_letter_code
_entity_poly.pdbx_strand_id
1 'polypeptide(L)' 'MHILLYSAIVLSIVISGYSGAPFKSSDSCGYNACNLGQSNKLNVHIVPHTHDDVGWLKTVDQYFYGARNDIQHAGVQ' A
#
# COMPACT_ATOMS: atom_id res chain seq x y z
N MET A 1 -27.18 -6.91 -49.38
CA MET A 1 -27.83 -7.10 -48.06
C MET A 1 -27.01 -7.95 -47.09
N HIS A 2 -26.41 -9.08 -47.52
CA HIS A 2 -25.58 -9.94 -46.64
C HIS A 2 -24.26 -9.32 -46.15
N ILE A 3 -23.57 -8.50 -46.96
CA ILE A 3 -22.27 -7.90 -46.59
C ILE A 3 -22.41 -6.87 -45.45
N LEU A 4 -23.51 -6.10 -45.46
CA LEU A 4 -23.81 -5.11 -44.41
C LEU A 4 -24.19 -5.77 -43.07
N LEU A 5 -24.79 -6.96 -43.12
CA LEU A 5 -25.10 -7.75 -41.91
C LEU A 5 -23.81 -8.30 -41.28
N TYR A 6 -22.86 -8.76 -42.10
CA TYR A 6 -21.57 -9.26 -41.60
C TYR A 6 -20.73 -8.16 -40.94
N SER A 7 -20.67 -6.95 -41.51
CA SER A 7 -19.94 -5.84 -40.90
C SER A 7 -20.57 -5.35 -39.59
N ALA A 8 -21.91 -5.34 -39.51
CA ALA A 8 -22.62 -4.99 -38.28
C ALA A 8 -22.38 -6.01 -37.16
N ILE A 9 -22.35 -7.31 -37.48
CA ILE A 9 -22.09 -8.38 -36.50
C ILE A 9 -20.65 -8.29 -35.97
N VAL A 10 -19.67 -8.10 -36.86
CA VAL A 10 -18.26 -7.95 -36.46
C VAL A 10 -18.08 -6.71 -35.59
N LEU A 11 -18.71 -5.59 -35.93
CA LEU A 11 -18.64 -4.36 -35.15
C LEU A 11 -19.26 -4.55 -33.74
N SER A 12 -20.36 -5.28 -33.64
CA SER A 12 -21.03 -5.59 -32.36
C SER A 12 -20.17 -6.45 -31.42
N ILE A 13 -19.46 -7.44 -31.98
CA ILE A 13 -18.57 -8.33 -31.22
C ILE A 13 -17.35 -7.55 -30.71
N VAL A 14 -16.79 -6.68 -31.55
CA VAL A 14 -15.66 -5.82 -31.18
C VAL A 14 -16.06 -4.86 -30.07
N ILE A 15 -17.22 -4.20 -30.16
CA ILE A 15 -17.70 -3.25 -29.13
C ILE A 15 -17.94 -3.93 -27.78
N SER A 16 -18.53 -5.13 -27.75
CA SER A 16 -18.75 -5.88 -26.50
C SER A 16 -17.44 -6.39 -25.87
N GLY A 17 -16.42 -6.71 -26.68
CA GLY A 17 -15.10 -7.15 -26.20
C GLY A 17 -14.25 -6.04 -25.55
N TYR A 18 -14.58 -4.77 -25.77
CA TYR A 18 -13.90 -3.62 -25.16
C TYR A 18 -14.48 -3.19 -23.81
N SER A 19 -15.42 -3.95 -23.23
CA SER A 19 -15.91 -3.70 -21.89
C SER A 19 -14.87 -4.13 -20.85
N GLY A 20 -13.78 -3.36 -20.75
CA GLY A 20 -12.89 -3.41 -19.60
C GLY A 20 -13.71 -3.12 -18.36
N ALA A 21 -13.90 -4.12 -17.50
CA ALA A 21 -14.65 -3.96 -16.28
C ALA A 21 -14.10 -2.76 -15.51
N PRO A 22 -14.94 -1.82 -15.04
CA PRO A 22 -14.45 -0.70 -14.25
C PRO A 22 -13.76 -1.26 -13.01
N PHE A 23 -12.47 -0.97 -12.86
CA PHE A 23 -11.74 -1.28 -11.63
C PHE A 23 -12.38 -0.45 -10.52
N LYS A 24 -13.22 -1.10 -9.73
CA LYS A 24 -13.86 -0.48 -8.56
C LYS A 24 -12.80 -0.43 -7.46
N SER A 25 -12.07 0.67 -7.37
CA SER A 25 -11.17 0.89 -6.24
C SER A 25 -12.02 1.10 -4.99
N SER A 26 -12.17 0.03 -4.20
CA SER A 26 -12.69 0.12 -2.84
C SER A 26 -11.56 0.57 -1.92
N ASP A 27 -11.00 1.74 -2.17
CA ASP A 27 -9.93 2.29 -1.32
C ASP A 27 -10.57 2.81 -0.04
N SER A 28 -10.96 1.90 0.86
CA SER A 28 -11.20 2.29 2.24
C SER A 28 -9.86 2.68 2.82
N CYS A 29 -9.66 3.96 3.12
CA CYS A 29 -8.52 4.45 3.88
C CYS A 29 -8.91 4.66 5.36
N GLY A 30 -7.91 4.85 6.22
CA GLY A 30 -8.12 5.05 7.66
C GLY A 30 -8.53 3.79 8.42
N TYR A 31 -9.17 3.97 9.58
CA TYR A 31 -9.52 2.85 10.48
C TYR A 31 -10.42 1.78 9.85
N ASN A 32 -11.23 2.15 8.86
CA ASN A 32 -12.11 1.23 8.14
C ASN A 32 -11.34 0.22 7.26
N ALA A 33 -10.06 0.50 6.98
CA ALA A 33 -9.16 -0.37 6.24
C ALA A 33 -8.44 -1.40 7.12
N CYS A 34 -8.52 -1.25 8.45
CA CYS A 34 -7.73 -2.05 9.37
C CYS A 34 -8.22 -3.50 9.40
N ASN A 35 -7.28 -4.44 9.38
CA ASN A 35 -7.58 -5.83 9.65
C ASN A 35 -7.84 -6.01 11.15
N LEU A 36 -9.10 -6.28 11.52
CA LEU A 36 -9.53 -6.48 12.90
C LEU A 36 -9.21 -7.89 13.45
N GLY A 37 -8.63 -8.76 12.63
CA GLY A 37 -8.42 -10.17 12.95
C GLY A 37 -9.69 -11.01 12.78
N GLN A 38 -9.61 -12.28 13.20
CA GLN A 38 -10.69 -13.26 13.14
C GLN A 38 -11.12 -13.65 14.55
N SER A 39 -12.43 -13.64 14.82
CA SER A 39 -13.01 -13.76 16.18
C SER A 39 -12.73 -15.09 16.89
N ASN A 40 -12.41 -16.15 16.15
CA ASN A 40 -12.19 -17.50 16.66
C ASN A 40 -10.75 -17.99 16.44
N LYS A 41 -9.79 -17.07 16.21
CA LYS A 41 -8.37 -17.38 16.04
C LYS A 41 -7.52 -16.52 16.96
N LEU A 42 -6.31 -17.00 17.24
CA LEU A 42 -5.27 -16.14 17.77
C LEU A 42 -4.85 -15.15 16.68
N ASN A 43 -5.03 -13.86 16.95
CA ASN A 43 -4.60 -12.80 16.05
C ASN A 43 -3.26 -12.27 16.53
N VAL A 44 -2.22 -12.43 15.71
CA VAL A 44 -0.86 -11.97 16.01
C VAL A 44 -0.58 -10.72 15.19
N HIS A 45 -0.44 -9.58 15.86
CA HIS A 45 -0.06 -8.31 15.24
C HIS A 45 1.44 -8.14 15.41
N ILE A 46 2.20 -8.35 14.33
CA ILE A 46 3.62 -8.01 14.30
C ILE A 46 3.70 -6.51 14.05
N VAL A 47 4.22 -5.77 15.03
CA VAL A 47 4.39 -4.31 14.94
C VAL A 47 5.89 -4.02 14.88
N PRO A 48 6.47 -3.87 13.68
CA PRO A 48 7.84 -3.41 13.55
C PRO A 48 7.95 -2.01 14.14
N HIS A 49 8.99 -1.76 14.95
CA HIS A 49 9.27 -0.46 15.52
C HIS A 49 10.78 -0.23 15.63
N THR A 50 11.18 1.04 15.64
CA THR A 50 12.50 1.52 16.09
C THR A 50 12.34 2.20 17.45
N HIS A 51 13.39 2.25 18.24
CA HIS A 51 13.42 3.01 19.48
C HIS A 51 14.43 4.15 19.30
N ASP A 52 13.91 5.36 19.07
CA ASP A 52 14.71 6.53 18.71
C ASP A 52 14.72 7.52 19.88
N ASP A 53 15.84 7.57 20.61
CA ASP A 53 16.00 8.45 21.76
C ASP A 53 16.14 9.92 21.35
N VAL A 54 15.30 10.79 21.91
CA VAL A 54 15.40 12.26 21.77
C VAL A 54 16.43 12.84 22.74
N GLY A 55 17.65 12.32 22.65
CA GLY A 55 18.76 12.64 23.54
C GLY A 55 18.93 11.60 24.65
N TRP A 56 20.08 10.93 24.62
CA TRP A 56 20.52 9.98 25.65
C TRP A 56 22.04 10.04 25.76
N LEU A 57 22.77 9.25 24.95
CA LEU A 57 24.23 9.32 24.88
C LEU A 57 24.73 10.36 23.87
N LYS A 58 23.90 10.67 22.87
CA LYS A 58 24.13 11.72 21.87
C LYS A 58 23.03 12.79 21.96
N THR A 59 23.29 13.98 21.43
CA THR A 59 22.26 15.03 21.33
C THR A 59 21.19 14.63 20.29
N VAL A 60 20.04 15.32 20.31
CA VAL A 60 18.97 15.13 19.31
C VAL A 60 19.52 15.20 17.89
N ASP A 61 20.27 16.24 17.55
CA ASP A 61 20.81 16.40 16.19
C ASP A 61 21.84 15.33 15.82
N GLN A 62 22.62 14.86 16.79
CA GLN A 62 23.60 13.79 16.55
C GLN A 62 22.92 12.45 16.29
N TYR A 63 21.81 12.16 16.97
CA TYR A 63 20.95 11.02 16.63
C TYR A 63 20.23 11.23 15.31
N PHE A 64 19.71 12.42 15.04
CA PHE A 64 18.99 12.71 13.80
C PHE A 64 19.87 12.52 12.55
N TYR A 65 21.06 13.15 12.55
CA TYR A 65 22.00 13.10 11.42
C TYR A 65 23.00 11.93 11.45
N GLY A 66 22.96 11.07 12.47
CA GLY A 66 23.86 9.93 12.57
C GLY A 66 25.32 10.29 12.84
N ALA A 67 25.58 11.39 13.54
CA ALA A 67 26.92 11.79 13.96
C ALA A 67 27.37 11.03 15.22
N ARG A 68 28.68 11.10 15.51
CA ARG A 68 29.30 10.49 16.71
C ARG A 68 28.98 9.00 16.89
N ASN A 69 29.06 8.23 15.80
CA ASN A 69 28.84 6.79 15.82
C ASN A 69 29.93 6.00 16.58
N ASP A 70 31.02 6.67 16.96
CA ASP A 70 32.00 6.17 17.93
C ASP A 70 31.41 6.01 19.34
N ILE A 71 30.42 6.83 19.71
CA ILE A 71 29.71 6.72 21.00
C ILE A 71 28.61 5.67 20.89
N GLN A 72 27.76 5.81 19.88
CA GLN A 72 26.62 4.93 19.66
C GLN A 72 26.23 4.98 18.19
N HIS A 73 26.16 3.81 17.55
CA HIS A 73 25.85 3.66 16.14
C HIS A 73 24.33 3.74 15.91
N ALA A 74 23.83 4.93 15.59
CA ALA A 74 22.44 5.15 15.15
C ALA A 74 22.28 6.48 14.40
N GLY A 75 21.32 6.51 13.48
CA GLY A 75 20.83 7.66 12.72
C GLY A 75 19.33 7.48 12.42
N VAL A 76 18.53 8.54 12.47
CA VAL A 76 17.05 8.47 12.32
C VAL A 76 16.55 8.93 10.93
N GLN A 77 17.29 9.83 10.26
CA GLN A 77 16.88 10.45 8.98
C GLN A 77 16.78 9.47 7.80
#